data_AF-X1KBC3-F1
#
_entry.id   AF-X1KBC3-F1
#
_cell.length_a   1.000
_cell.length_b   1.000
_cell.length_c   1.000
_cell.angle_alpha   90.00
_cell.angle_beta   90.00
_cell.angle_gamma   90.00
#
_symmetry.space_group_name_H-M   'P 1'
#
loop_
_entity.id
_entity.type
_entity.pdbx_description
1 polymer ?
#
loop_
_entity_poly.entity_id
_entity_poly.type
_entity_poly.pdbx_seq_one_letter_code
_entity_poly.pdbx_strand_id
1 'polypeptide(L)' 'YSVGNAAGDGARLALINLDKRREAEEIAKKVEYVELTTEPQFQKYFVDAMRFPI' A
#
# COMPACT_ATOMS: atom_id res chain seq x y z
N TYR A 1 2.52 6.02 -16.30
CA TYR A 1 1.23 5.30 -16.37
C TYR A 1 0.75 5.05 -14.95
N SER A 2 -0.44 5.52 -14.58
CA SER A 2 -1.05 5.21 -13.28
C SER A 2 -1.97 4.00 -13.42
N VAL A 3 -2.12 3.24 -12.33
CA VAL A 3 -2.90 1.99 -12.30
C VAL A 3 -4.40 2.19 -12.04
N GLY A 4 -4.88 3.44 -11.95
CA GLY A 4 -6.29 3.72 -11.66
C GLY A 4 -6.74 3.18 -10.29
N ASN A 5 -7.99 2.72 -10.19
CA ASN A 5 -8.55 2.15 -8.96
C ASN A 5 -8.13 0.69 -8.77
N ALA A 6 -6.89 0.48 -8.34
CA ALA A 6 -6.35 -0.86 -8.12
C ALA A 6 -7.16 -1.69 -7.10
N ALA A 7 -7.79 -1.05 -6.11
CA ALA A 7 -8.61 -1.75 -5.11
C ALA A 7 -9.87 -2.37 -5.75
N GLY A 8 -10.57 -1.59 -6.58
CA GLY A 8 -11.76 -2.07 -7.31
C GLY A 8 -11.42 -3.18 -8.30
N ASP A 9 -10.33 -3.00 -9.06
CA ASP A 9 -9.88 -4.00 -10.03
C ASP A 9 -9.43 -5.30 -9.35
N GLY A 10 -8.72 -5.19 -8.22
CA GLY A 10 -8.32 -6.33 -7.39
C GLY A 10 -9.53 -7.08 -6.82
N ALA A 11 -10.56 -6.37 -6.34
CA ALA A 11 -11.78 -6.98 -5.83
C ALA A 11 -12.53 -7.77 -6.92
N ARG A 12 -12.65 -7.20 -8.13
CA ARG A 12 -13.24 -7.89 -9.27
C ARG A 12 -12.44 -9.15 -9.65
N LEU A 13 -11.11 -9.05 -9.65
CA LEU A 13 -10.24 -10.18 -9.97
C LEU A 13 -10.36 -11.32 -8.95
N ALA A 14 -10.36 -10.99 -7.65
CA ALA A 14 -10.55 -11.96 -6.58
C ALA A 14 -11.96 -12.57 -6.54
N LEU A 15 -12.97 -11.88 -7.11
CA LEU A 15 -14.33 -12.42 -7.21
C LEU A 15 -14.42 -13.57 -8.22
N ILE A 16 -13.80 -13.41 -9.39
CA ILE A 16 -13.94 -14.34 -10.52
C ILE A 16 -12.82 -15.40 -10.59
N ASN A 17 -11.74 -15.25 -9.83
CA ASN A 17 -10.60 -16.16 -9.85
C ASN A 17 -10.18 -16.56 -8.42
N LEU A 18 -10.36 -17.83 -8.08
CA LEU A 18 -10.04 -18.38 -6.76
C LEU A 18 -8.53 -18.41 -6.48
N ASP A 19 -7.69 -18.65 -7.47
CA ASP A 19 -6.23 -18.65 -7.29
C ASP A 19 -5.73 -17.23 -7.00
N LYS A 20 -6.30 -16.22 -7.66
CA LYS A 20 -6.00 -14.81 -7.37
C LYS A 20 -6.50 -14.37 -6.00
N ARG A 21 -7.63 -14.92 -5.53
CA ARG A 21 -8.07 -14.72 -4.15
C ARG A 21 -7.07 -15.30 -3.15
N ARG A 22 -6.63 -16.54 -3.35
CA ARG A 22 -5.62 -17.18 -2.51
C ARG A 22 -4.28 -16.42 -2.53
N GLU A 23 -3.87 -15.95 -3.70
CA GLU A 23 -2.68 -15.11 -3.84
C GLU A 23 -2.79 -13.82 -3.00
N ALA A 24 -3.94 -13.15 -3.05
CA ALA A 24 -4.18 -11.96 -2.22
C ALA A 24 -4.13 -12.27 -0.72
N GLU A 25 -4.66 -13.41 -0.29
CA GLU A 25 -4.56 -13.87 1.11
C GLU A 25 -3.10 -14.13 1.54
N GLU A 26 -2.31 -14.78 0.68
CA GLU A 26 -0.89 -15.05 0.97
C GLU A 26 -0.05 -13.77 0.98
N ILE A 27 -0.38 -12.79 0.12
CA ILE A 27 0.25 -11.47 0.15
C ILE A 27 -0.11 -10.75 1.45
N ALA A 28 -1.38 -10.75 1.85
CA ALA A 28 -1.83 -10.08 3.06
C ALA A 28 -1.09 -10.58 4.32
N LYS A 29 -0.78 -11.88 4.39
CA LYS A 29 0.01 -12.47 5.48
C LYS A 29 1.46 -11.98 5.55
N LYS A 30 2.01 -11.47 4.45
CA LYS A 30 3.38 -10.99 4.34
C LYS A 30 3.50 -9.47 4.51
N VAL A 31 2.37 -8.76 4.62
CA VAL A 31 2.37 -7.32 4.83
C VAL A 31 2.76 -7.03 6.27
N GLU A 32 3.80 -6.20 6.43
CA GLU A 32 4.20 -5.69 7.73
C GLU A 32 3.62 -4.29 7.93
N TYR A 33 2.98 -4.08 9.07
CA TYR A 33 2.49 -2.77 9.47
C TYR A 33 3.63 -1.96 10.08
N VAL A 34 3.87 -0.76 9.55
CA VAL A 34 4.84 0.19 10.08
C VAL A 34 4.09 1.33 10.76
N GLU A 35 4.28 1.49 12.06
CA GLU A 35 3.68 2.58 12.83
C GLU A 35 4.52 3.85 12.72
N LEU A 36 4.02 4.83 11.97
CA LEU A 36 4.77 6.04 11.65
C LEU A 36 4.99 6.97 12.86
N THR A 37 4.16 6.88 13.90
CA THR A 37 4.29 7.69 15.11
C THR A 37 5.45 7.26 15.99
N THR A 38 5.85 5.99 15.92
CA THR A 38 6.95 5.42 16.69
C THR A 38 8.25 5.33 15.89
N GLU A 39 8.18 5.47 14.56
CA GLU A 39 9.34 5.53 13.67
C GLU A 39 10.13 6.85 13.86
N PRO A 40 11.32 6.83 14.48
CA PRO A 40 12.03 8.04 14.89
C PRO A 40 12.42 8.95 13.71
N GLN A 41 12.62 8.37 12.53
CA GLN A 41 13.04 9.08 11.33
C GLN A 41 11.85 9.69 10.57
N PHE A 42 10.62 9.26 10.86
CA PHE A 42 9.44 9.66 10.08
C PHE A 42 9.21 11.17 10.11
N GLN A 43 9.31 11.82 11.28
CA GLN A 43 9.12 13.27 11.37
C GLN A 43 10.12 14.04 10.52
N LYS A 44 11.39 13.61 10.49
CA LYS A 44 12.42 14.25 9.67
C LYS A 44 12.06 14.15 8.18
N TYR A 45 11.73 12.95 7.69
CA TYR A 45 11.34 12.75 6.29
C TYR A 45 10.10 13.54 5.92
N PHE A 46 9.10 13.60 6.81
CA PHE A 46 7.87 14.35 6.58
C PHE A 46 8.14 15.85 6.42
N VAL A 47 8.95 16.44 7.30
CA VAL A 47 9.32 17.87 7.21
C VAL A 47 10.11 18.17 5.96
N ASP A 48 11.07 17.32 5.59
CA ASP A 48 11.85 17.49 4.37
C ASP A 48 10.95 17.45 3.12
N ALA A 49 9.94 16.58 3.10
CA ALA A 49 8.99 16.43 1.99
C ALA A 49 7.95 17.56 1.89
N MET A 50 7.72 18.33 2.96
CA MET A 50 6.81 19.48 2.95
C MET A 50 7.39 20.74 2.31
N ARG A 51 8.69 20.73 1.96
CA ARG A 51 9.32 21.86 1.30
C ARG A 51 8.78 21.99 -0.13
N PHE A 52 8.04 23.06 -0.38
CA PHE A 52 7.70 23.44 -1.75
C PHE A 52 8.97 23.89 -2.48
N PRO A 53 9.19 23.44 -3.73
CA PRO A 53 10.25 23.98 -4.56
C PRO A 53 10.03 25.49 -4.75
N ILE A 54 11.11 26.26 -4.66
CA ILE A 54 11.15 27.68 -5.02
C ILE A 54 11.35 27.80 -6.53
#